data_AF-G1V889-F1
#
_entry.id   AF-G1V889-F1
#
_cell.length_a   1.000
_cell.length_b   1.000
_cell.length_c   1.000
_cell.angle_alpha   90.00
_cell.angle_beta   90.00
_cell.angle_gamma   90.00
#
_symmetry.space_group_name_H-M   'P 1'
#
loop_
_entity.id
_entity.type
_entity.pdbx_description
1 polymer ?
#
loop_
_entity_poly.entity_id
_entity_poly.type
_entity_poly.pdbx_seq_one_letter_code
_entity_poly.pdbx_strand_id
1 'polypeptide(L)' 'MPRYVATVSGAGVHAIKDMEQGDTVCLFMLKRGGSFEQLRDNLNTCLRALNYVDEQRKEKKHGLASDSPR' A
#
# COMPACT_ATOMS: atom_id res chain seq x y z
N MET A 1 10.13 -5.68 -6.05
CA MET A 1 8.83 -6.34 -5.77
C MET A 1 8.01 -5.35 -4.93
N PRO A 2 6.72 -5.09 -5.22
CA PRO A 2 5.93 -4.13 -4.45
C PRO A 2 5.78 -4.60 -3.00
N ARG A 3 6.04 -3.70 -2.03
CA ARG A 3 6.00 -3.99 -0.59
C ARG A 3 4.57 -4.21 -0.10
N TYR A 4 3.62 -3.46 -0.65
CA TYR A 4 2.23 -3.54 -0.26
C TYR A 4 1.39 -4.25 -1.32
N VAL A 5 0.40 -5.03 -0.89
CA VAL A 5 -0.54 -5.74 -1.77
C VAL A 5 -1.97 -5.54 -1.28
N ALA A 6 -2.88 -5.26 -2.22
CA ALA A 6 -4.32 -5.24 -1.96
C ALA A 6 -4.91 -6.66 -2.05
N THR A 7 -5.72 -7.02 -1.06
CA THR A 7 -6.46 -8.28 -0.99
C THR A 7 -7.94 -7.98 -0.91
N VAL A 8 -8.74 -8.69 -1.72
CA VAL A 8 -10.19 -8.58 -1.76
C VAL A 8 -10.77 -9.89 -1.30
N SER A 9 -11.51 -9.90 -0.19
CA SER A 9 -12.25 -11.10 0.23
C SER A 9 -13.66 -11.08 -0.35
N GLY A 10 -14.19 -12.27 -0.68
CA GLY A 10 -15.58 -12.43 -1.13
C GLY A 10 -16.63 -12.00 -0.08
N ALA A 11 -16.23 -11.77 1.17
CA ALA A 11 -17.08 -11.28 2.25
C ALA A 11 -17.19 -9.74 2.32
N GLY A 12 -16.62 -9.01 1.35
CA GLY A 12 -16.70 -7.54 1.31
C GLY A 12 -15.66 -6.82 2.18
N VAL A 13 -14.77 -7.57 2.83
CA VAL A 13 -13.61 -7.02 3.54
C VAL A 13 -12.43 -6.95 2.57
N HIS A 14 -11.86 -5.77 2.40
CA HIS A 14 -10.76 -5.50 1.50
C HIS A 14 -9.61 -4.88 2.29
N ALA A 15 -8.38 -5.32 2.10
CA ALA A 15 -7.26 -4.90 2.93
C ALA A 15 -5.98 -4.70 2.13
N ILE A 16 -5.16 -3.75 2.55
CA ILE A 16 -3.78 -3.61 2.09
C ILE A 16 -2.86 -4.22 3.14
N LYS A 17 -1.99 -5.14 2.73
CA LYS A 17 -1.04 -5.82 3.60
C LYS A 17 0.40 -5.42 3.27
N ASP A 18 1.24 -5.30 4.28
CA ASP A 18 2.69 -5.26 4.13
C ASP A 18 3.20 -6.69 3.97
N MET A 19 3.87 -6.97 2.85
CA MET A 19 4.38 -8.32 2.53
C MET A 19 5.67 -8.67 3.28
N GLU A 20 6.40 -7.69 3.82
CA GLU A 20 7.59 -7.94 4.63
C GLU A 20 7.23 -8.28 6.07
N GLN A 21 6.26 -7.56 6.64
CA GLN A 21 5.86 -7.72 8.04
C GLN A 21 4.69 -8.69 8.23
N GLY A 22 3.88 -8.88 7.18
CA GLY A 22 2.64 -9.65 7.25
C GLY A 22 1.46 -8.87 7.83
N ASP A 23 1.67 -7.63 8.26
CA ASP A 23 0.68 -6.78 8.92
C ASP A 23 -0.34 -6.18 7.95
N THR A 24 -1.55 -5.95 8.46
CA THR A 24 -2.59 -5.22 7.71
C THR A 24 -2.42 -3.72 7.95
N VAL A 25 -2.18 -2.98 6.88
CA VAL A 25 -1.89 -1.53 6.91
C VAL A 25 -3.18 -0.72 6.81
N CYS A 26 -4.13 -1.17 5.98
CA CYS A 26 -5.42 -0.51 5.81
C CYS A 26 -6.53 -1.55 5.63
N LEU A 27 -7.69 -1.28 6.22
CA LEU A 27 -8.90 -2.06 6.08
C LEU A 27 -10.00 -1.21 5.45
N PHE A 28 -10.68 -1.77 4.47
CA PHE A 28 -11.79 -1.16 3.77
C PHE A 28 -12.98 -2.10 3.82
N MET A 29 -14.15 -1.54 4.16
CA MET A 29 -15.41 -2.25 4.17
C MET A 29 -16.33 -1.67 3.10
N LEU A 30 -16.90 -2.54 2.27
CA LEU A 30 -17.95 -2.13 1.35
C LEU A 30 -19.19 -1.74 2.16
N LYS A 31 -19.63 -0.48 2.03
CA LYS A 31 -20.88 -0.01 2.66
C LYS A 31 -22.08 -0.70 1.99
N ARG A 32 -23.15 -0.92 2.76
CA ARG A 32 -24.41 -1.46 2.22
C ARG A 32 -24.95 -0.51 1.13
N GLY A 33 -25.17 -1.03 -0.08
CA GLY A 33 -25.55 -0.23 -1.25
C GLY A 33 -24.41 0.57 -1.89
N GLY A 34 -23.15 0.36 -1.46
CA GLY A 34 -21.97 0.99 -2.04
C GLY A 34 -21.51 0.33 -3.34
N SER A 35 -20.81 1.09 -4.17
CA SER A 35 -20.21 0.57 -5.42
C SER A 35 -18.91 -0.18 -5.13
N PHE A 36 -18.83 -1.43 -5.59
CA PHE A 36 -17.61 -2.23 -5.56
C PHE A 36 -16.51 -1.61 -6.43
N GLU A 37 -16.86 -1.03 -7.58
CA GLU A 37 -15.91 -0.37 -8.48
C GLU A 37 -15.26 0.82 -7.79
N GLN A 38 -16.05 1.65 -7.11
CA GLN A 38 -15.53 2.78 -6.36
C GLN A 38 -14.63 2.34 -5.20
N LEU A 39 -14.99 1.25 -4.52
CA LEU A 39 -14.15 0.66 -3.49
C LEU A 39 -12.81 0.15 -4.06
N ARG A 40 -12.85 -0.58 -5.18
CA ARG A 40 -11.67 -1.07 -5.88
C ARG A 40 -10.75 0.08 -6.31
N ASP A 41 -11.32 1.15 -6.85
CA ASP A 41 -10.57 2.31 -7.34
C ASP A 41 -9.92 3.08 -6.17
N ASN A 42 -10.62 3.20 -5.05
CA ASN A 42 -10.06 3.74 -3.81
C ASN A 42 -8.89 2.90 -3.30
N LEU A 43 -9.05 1.57 -3.27
CA LEU A 43 -7.98 0.64 -2.88
C LEU A 43 -6.75 0.77 -3.77
N ASN A 44 -6.94 0.82 -5.08
CA ASN A 44 -5.85 0.99 -6.04
C ASN A 44 -5.13 2.33 -5.83
N THR A 45 -5.87 3.40 -5.56
CA THR A 45 -5.29 4.72 -5.26
C THR A 45 -4.43 4.67 -4.00
N CYS A 46 -4.95 4.11 -2.90
CA CYS A 46 -4.21 3.97 -1.65
C CYS A 46 -2.96 3.08 -1.81
N LEU A 47 -3.08 1.96 -2.53
CA LEU A 47 -1.98 1.04 -2.80
C LEU A 47 -0.85 1.72 -3.58
N ARG A 48 -1.19 2.49 -4.62
CA ARG A 48 -0.21 3.25 -5.41
C ARG A 48 0.51 4.29 -4.55
N ALA A 49 -0.23 5.02 -3.72
CA ALA A 49 0.35 6.02 -2.83
C ALA A 49 1.33 5.40 -1.82
N LEU A 50 0.95 4.27 -1.20
CA LEU A 50 1.81 3.57 -0.24
C LEU A 50 3.10 3.06 -0.89
N ASN A 51 2.99 2.42 -2.06
CA ASN A 51 4.18 1.95 -2.79
C ASN A 51 5.06 3.12 -3.24
N TYR A 52 4.48 4.23 -3.70
CA TYR A 52 5.25 5.43 -4.07
C TYR A 52 6.03 5.99 -2.88
N VAL A 53 5.39 6.17 -1.73
CA VAL A 53 6.06 6.67 -0.51
C VAL A 53 7.18 5.73 -0.05
N ASP A 54 6.97 4.41 -0.17
CA ASP A 54 7.99 3.42 0.18
C ASP A 54 9.22 3.49 -0.71
N GLU A 55 9.03 3.59 -2.03
CA GLU A 55 10.15 3.77 -2.97
C GLU A 55 10.91 5.08 -2.70
N GLN A 56 10.20 6.19 -2.44
CA GLN A 56 10.83 7.46 -2.06
C GLN A 56 11.64 7.36 -0.77
N ARG A 57 11.20 6.55 0.21
CA ARG A 57 11.95 6.31 1.45
C ARG A 57 13.21 5.48 1.18
N LYS A 58 13.17 4.51 0.27
CA LYS A 58 14.35 3.73 -0.14
C LYS A 58 15.38 4.62 -0.82
N GLU A 59 14.96 5.46 -1.77
CA GLU A 59 15.84 6.41 -2.47
C GLU A 59 16.55 7.37 -1.52
N LYS A 60 15.83 7.95 -0.54
CA LYS A 60 16.43 8.84 0.47
C LYS A 60 17.45 8.15 1.37
N LYS A 61 17.22 6.88 1.73
CA LYS A 61 18.18 6.09 2.53
C LYS A 61 19.47 5.82 1.75
N HIS A 62 19.41 5.67 0.43
CA HIS A 62 20.59 5.45 -0.41
C HIS A 62 21.35 6.75 -0.73
N GLY A 63 20.67 7.90 -0.83
CA GLY A 63 21.34 9.20 -1.09
C GLY A 63 22.20 9.74 0.05
N LEU A 64 21.91 9.35 1.31
CA LEU A 64 22.71 9.73 2.49
C LEU A 64 23.98 8.90 2.67
N ALA A 65 24.08 7.73 2.03
CA ALA A 65 25.25 6.85 2.15
C ALA A 65 26.42 7.25 1.21
N SER A 66 26.16 8.08 0.20
CA SER A 66 27.17 8.51 -0.78
C SER A 66 27.94 9.78 -0.40
N ASP A 67 27.57 10.44 0.70
CA ASP A 67 28.12 11.75 1.10
C ASP A 67 29.07 11.64 2.32
N SER A 68 29.83 10.55 2.43
CA SER A 68 30.95 10.47 3.37
C SER A 68 32.20 11.13 2.75
N PRO A 69 32.71 12.24 3.31
CA PRO A 69 33.98 12.80 2.86
C PRO A 69 35.11 11.83 3.22
N ARG A 70 35.98 11.54 2.25
CA ARG A 70 37.26 10.86 2.48
C ARG A 70 38.26 11.80 3.17
#